data_AF-A0AA39IXA4-F1
#
_entry.id   AF-A0AA39IXA4-F1
#
_cell.length_a   1.000
_cell.length_b   1.000
_cell.length_c   1.000
_cell.angle_alpha   90.00
_cell.angle_beta   90.00
_cell.angle_gamma   90.00
#
_symmetry.space_group_name_H-M   'P 1'
#
loop_
_entity.id
_entity.type
_entity.pdbx_description
1 polymer ?
#
loop_
_entity_poly.entity_id
_entity_poly.type
_entity_poly.pdbx_seq_one_letter_code
_entity_poly.pdbx_strand_id
1 'polypeptide(L)'
;MHKTFVVILILLFVTRTFGAQTSPDDNKGVPACIEDQRTVLSIIWSCLATIFACTWLAVHPNVPGRNITTKGAISCAIERAKIMGITILVPELIVGWATEQFIVAWNLRHSEFLHDGTSDWETWYSPGTLVTLEALESEPNLVTNLAAISSETIEDKSKGDALSKTVSILQISWFIVQCIARAIQRLPLALLEMMALAFAGLSIMTYLLWWYKPLNMKYHISLDGSYSKPTSEMPDLEAPASPVNPSWTEWAYHRLFSVWEWIGLTLTGQRRSVDGRYEDIGDGAFRFYSGTTREVDARLIAMVGVGFLFGAFHCVAWSFYFPSHAEMVLWRFSSTAVLIGLFVGSYTDRRPWVLILNRFMVSAALVAYIVARIILIILAFLQLRSLPSFAFCTVQWTTYIPHI
;
A
#
# COMPACT_ATOMS: atom_id res chain seq x y z
N MET A 1 6.10 -28.78 1.70
CA MET A 1 5.58 -29.22 3.01
C MET A 1 6.05 -28.33 4.17
N HIS A 2 7.35 -28.03 4.32
CA HIS A 2 7.84 -27.27 5.48
C HIS A 2 7.32 -25.81 5.58
N LYS A 3 7.22 -25.07 4.46
CA LYS A 3 6.69 -23.70 4.43
C LYS A 3 5.20 -23.63 4.81
N THR A 4 4.39 -24.57 4.28
CA THR A 4 2.96 -24.69 4.60
C THR A 4 2.74 -25.08 6.06
N PHE A 5 3.61 -25.92 6.61
CA PHE A 5 3.57 -26.33 8.02
C PHE A 5 3.90 -25.18 8.97
N VAL A 6 4.85 -24.30 8.61
CA VAL A 6 5.16 -23.08 9.39
C VAL A 6 4.00 -22.08 9.35
N VAL A 7 3.35 -21.89 8.20
CA VAL A 7 2.16 -21.01 8.10
C VAL A 7 1.00 -21.57 8.92
N ILE A 8 0.77 -22.89 8.89
CA ILE A 8 -0.25 -23.54 9.72
C ILE A 8 0.11 -23.44 11.21
N LEU A 9 1.38 -23.59 11.59
CA LEU A 9 1.84 -23.39 12.97
C LEU A 9 1.68 -21.94 13.44
N ILE A 10 1.96 -20.96 12.58
CA ILE A 10 1.72 -19.54 12.87
C ILE A 10 0.22 -19.29 13.00
N LEU A 11 -0.62 -19.80 12.09
CA LEU A 11 -2.07 -19.67 12.15
C LEU A 11 -2.68 -20.38 13.37
N LEU A 12 -2.17 -21.55 13.75
CA LEU A 12 -2.57 -22.30 14.94
C LEU A 12 -2.07 -21.66 16.23
N PHE A 13 -0.87 -21.07 16.21
CA PHE A 13 -0.33 -20.28 17.30
C PHE A 13 -1.18 -19.02 17.49
N VAL A 14 -1.47 -18.27 16.42
CA VAL A 14 -2.34 -17.09 16.37
C VAL A 14 -3.76 -17.44 16.86
N THR A 15 -4.38 -18.53 16.40
CA THR A 15 -5.73 -18.92 16.87
C THR A 15 -5.75 -19.38 18.32
N ARG A 16 -4.68 -20.02 18.84
CA ARG A 16 -4.60 -20.42 20.26
C ARG A 16 -4.18 -19.29 21.20
N THR A 17 -3.38 -18.33 20.75
CA THR A 17 -2.97 -17.17 21.56
C THR A 17 -4.02 -16.05 21.56
N PHE A 18 -4.78 -15.90 20.47
CA PHE A 18 -5.84 -14.87 20.37
C PHE A 18 -7.25 -15.39 20.63
N GLY A 19 -7.49 -16.71 20.54
CA GLY A 19 -8.83 -17.31 20.65
C GLY A 19 -9.39 -17.48 22.07
N ALA A 20 -8.68 -17.09 23.12
CA ALA A 20 -9.17 -17.16 24.48
C ALA A 20 -9.48 -15.75 25.01
N GLN A 21 -10.74 -15.31 24.94
CA GLN A 21 -11.19 -14.18 25.76
C GLN A 21 -12.54 -14.41 26.42
N THR A 22 -12.55 -13.93 27.66
CA THR A 22 -13.60 -13.93 28.66
C THR A 22 -14.53 -12.72 28.47
N SER A 23 -15.81 -12.90 28.78
CA SER A 23 -16.80 -11.82 28.80
C SER A 23 -16.37 -10.73 29.79
N PRO A 24 -16.72 -9.44 29.60
CA PRO A 24 -16.51 -8.41 30.61
C PRO A 24 -17.05 -8.79 32.01
N ASP A 25 -18.06 -9.65 32.06
CA ASP A 25 -18.66 -10.16 33.31
C ASP A 25 -17.84 -11.25 34.01
N ASP A 26 -16.98 -11.99 33.30
CA ASP A 26 -16.14 -13.05 33.88
C ASP A 26 -15.04 -12.50 34.81
N ASN A 27 -14.78 -11.19 34.74
CA ASN A 27 -13.71 -10.54 35.49
C ASN A 27 -14.15 -9.99 36.86
N LYS A 28 -15.41 -10.21 37.28
CA LYS A 28 -15.97 -9.63 38.52
C LYS A 28 -15.35 -10.15 39.84
N GLY A 29 -14.31 -11.00 39.80
CA GLY A 29 -13.67 -11.55 41.00
C GLY A 29 -12.15 -11.68 40.98
N VAL A 30 -11.46 -11.25 39.91
CA VAL A 30 -10.00 -11.37 39.80
C VAL A 30 -9.37 -9.98 39.78
N PRO A 31 -8.39 -9.65 40.65
CA PRO A 31 -7.66 -8.39 40.56
C PRO A 31 -6.98 -8.32 39.20
N ALA A 32 -7.42 -7.39 38.34
CA ALA A 32 -7.00 -7.38 36.95
C ALA A 32 -5.49 -7.13 36.81
N CYS A 33 -4.92 -6.17 37.56
CA CYS A 33 -3.51 -5.80 37.50
C CYS A 33 -3.06 -5.22 38.85
N ILE A 34 -1.82 -5.45 39.29
CA ILE A 34 -1.36 -5.07 40.64
C ILE A 34 -0.82 -3.63 40.72
N GLU A 35 -0.19 -3.07 39.68
CA GLU A 35 0.45 -1.73 39.83
C GLU A 35 0.44 -0.82 38.60
N ASP A 36 0.47 -1.32 37.35
CA ASP A 36 0.46 -0.45 36.15
C ASP A 36 -0.65 -0.80 35.14
N GLN A 37 -1.44 0.20 34.75
CA GLN A 37 -2.47 0.09 33.72
C GLN A 37 -2.21 1.05 32.55
N ARG A 38 -2.32 0.53 31.33
CA ARG A 38 -2.33 1.35 30.11
C ARG A 38 -3.72 1.94 29.88
N THR A 39 -3.79 3.12 29.29
CA THR A 39 -5.07 3.81 29.01
C THR A 39 -5.57 3.51 27.59
N VAL A 40 -6.85 3.72 27.32
CA VAL A 40 -7.40 3.67 25.95
C VAL A 40 -6.62 4.61 25.02
N LEU A 41 -6.28 5.82 25.47
CA LEU A 41 -5.51 6.78 24.69
C LEU A 41 -4.12 6.24 24.31
N SER A 42 -3.45 5.55 25.23
CA SER A 42 -2.15 4.92 24.94
C SER A 42 -2.24 3.82 23.87
N ILE A 43 -3.32 3.02 23.90
CA ILE A 43 -3.61 1.99 22.89
C ILE A 43 -3.83 2.67 21.53
N ILE A 44 -4.69 3.69 21.48
CA ILE A 44 -4.97 4.45 20.26
C ILE A 44 -3.70 5.05 19.69
N TRP A 45 -2.92 5.76 20.52
CA TRP A 45 -1.70 6.43 20.08
C TRP A 45 -0.68 5.43 19.52
N SER A 46 -0.44 4.32 20.23
CA SER A 46 0.49 3.28 19.78
C SER A 46 0.06 2.67 18.45
N CYS A 47 -1.23 2.38 18.27
CA CYS A 47 -1.77 1.85 17.03
C CYS A 47 -1.68 2.86 15.88
N LEU A 48 -2.11 4.11 16.11
CA LEU A 48 -2.08 5.17 15.10
C LEU A 48 -0.65 5.54 14.70
N ALA A 49 0.29 5.62 15.63
CA ALA A 49 1.70 5.84 15.35
C ALA A 49 2.28 4.70 14.49
N THR A 50 1.90 3.45 14.78
CA THR A 50 2.32 2.30 13.99
C THR A 50 1.71 2.31 12.58
N ILE A 51 0.40 2.57 12.46
CA ILE A 51 -0.26 2.70 11.15
C ILE A 51 0.36 3.85 10.35
N PHE A 52 0.65 4.99 10.98
CA PHE A 52 1.35 6.10 10.35
C PHE A 52 2.76 5.70 9.90
N ALA A 53 3.54 5.02 10.75
CA ALA A 53 4.85 4.51 10.38
C ALA A 53 4.80 3.54 9.18
N CYS A 54 3.77 2.70 9.10
CA CYS A 54 3.57 1.74 8.01
C CYS A 54 3.07 2.37 6.70
N THR A 55 2.26 3.41 6.78
CA THR A 55 1.55 3.96 5.60
C THR A 55 2.17 5.25 5.08
N TRP A 56 2.87 6.00 5.93
CA TRP A 56 3.56 7.23 5.58
C TRP A 56 5.06 7.02 5.46
N LEU A 57 5.72 6.44 6.47
CA LEU A 57 7.19 6.31 6.48
C LEU A 57 7.69 5.15 5.63
N ALA A 58 6.96 4.04 5.58
CA ALA A 58 7.39 2.83 4.84
C ALA A 58 7.00 2.79 3.36
N VAL A 59 6.10 3.68 2.92
CA VAL A 59 5.66 3.73 1.53
C VAL A 59 6.57 4.65 0.73
N HIS A 60 7.19 4.11 -0.33
CA HIS A 60 8.19 4.81 -1.14
C HIS A 60 7.59 5.19 -2.51
N PRO A 61 6.80 6.28 -2.61
CA PRO A 61 6.25 6.71 -3.89
C PRO A 61 7.35 7.22 -4.83
N ASN A 62 7.07 7.14 -6.12
CA ASN A 62 7.89 7.75 -7.17
C ASN A 62 7.96 9.26 -7.00
N VAL A 63 9.01 9.84 -7.59
CA VAL A 63 9.27 11.29 -7.57
C VAL A 63 8.03 12.04 -8.08
N PRO A 64 7.53 13.05 -7.36
CA PRO A 64 6.43 13.89 -7.84
C PRO A 64 6.80 14.62 -9.13
N GLY A 65 5.82 14.79 -10.02
CA GLY A 65 5.96 15.69 -11.17
C GLY A 65 6.27 17.13 -10.75
N ARG A 66 6.97 17.88 -11.62
CA ARG A 66 7.38 19.26 -11.37
C ARG A 66 6.20 20.15 -11.01
N ASN A 67 5.05 19.99 -11.68
CA ASN A 67 3.82 20.75 -11.46
C ASN A 67 3.28 20.65 -10.02
N ILE A 68 3.62 19.58 -9.30
CA ILE A 68 3.27 19.39 -7.89
C ILE A 68 4.36 19.99 -6.99
N THR A 69 5.63 19.78 -7.33
CA THR A 69 6.77 20.29 -6.54
C THR A 69 6.85 21.82 -6.53
N THR A 70 6.53 22.48 -7.65
CA THR A 70 6.55 23.95 -7.78
C THR A 70 5.46 24.61 -6.94
N LYS A 71 4.35 23.92 -6.67
CA LYS A 71 3.29 24.37 -5.74
C LYS A 71 3.69 24.30 -4.27
N GLY A 72 4.87 23.76 -3.96
CA GLY A 72 5.46 23.75 -2.63
C GLY A 72 5.17 22.51 -1.79
N ALA A 73 5.69 22.51 -0.56
CA ALA A 73 5.70 21.34 0.32
C ALA A 73 4.31 20.86 0.74
N ILE A 74 3.34 21.78 0.90
CA ILE A 74 1.96 21.44 1.28
C ILE A 74 1.28 20.61 0.19
N SER A 75 1.45 20.98 -1.08
CA SER A 75 0.90 20.20 -2.20
C SER A 75 1.47 18.78 -2.23
N CYS A 76 2.78 18.64 -2.01
CA CYS A 76 3.43 17.33 -1.88
C CYS A 76 2.89 16.52 -0.70
N ALA A 77 2.67 17.15 0.46
CA ALA A 77 2.13 16.49 1.64
C ALA A 77 0.68 16.01 1.42
N ILE A 78 -0.15 16.78 0.72
CA ILE A 78 -1.52 16.39 0.36
C ILE A 78 -1.51 15.15 -0.54
N GLU A 79 -0.64 15.11 -1.56
CA GLU A 79 -0.52 13.93 -2.42
C GLU A 79 -0.06 12.69 -1.65
N ARG A 80 0.88 12.86 -0.70
CA ARG A 80 1.26 11.77 0.20
C ARG A 80 0.13 11.33 1.12
N ALA A 81 -0.70 12.26 1.61
CA ALA A 81 -1.85 11.94 2.45
C ALA A 81 -2.92 11.15 1.67
N LYS A 82 -3.12 11.44 0.38
CA LYS A 82 -3.97 10.62 -0.50
C LYS A 82 -3.45 9.20 -0.62
N ILE A 83 -2.14 9.04 -0.84
CA ILE A 83 -1.49 7.71 -0.89
C ILE A 83 -1.69 6.98 0.44
N MET A 84 -1.46 7.65 1.57
CA MET A 84 -1.69 7.07 2.90
C MET A 84 -3.14 6.59 3.06
N GLY A 85 -4.13 7.38 2.64
CA GLY A 85 -5.54 6.98 2.67
C GLY A 85 -5.83 5.75 1.80
N ILE A 86 -5.25 5.68 0.60
CA ILE A 86 -5.32 4.51 -0.28
C ILE A 86 -4.68 3.30 0.40
N THR A 87 -3.49 3.44 0.98
CA THR A 87 -2.81 2.37 1.71
C THR A 87 -3.64 1.86 2.89
N ILE A 88 -4.33 2.74 3.62
CA ILE A 88 -5.19 2.31 4.74
C ILE A 88 -6.38 1.49 4.24
N LEU A 89 -7.00 1.89 3.13
CA LEU A 89 -8.16 1.18 2.58
C LEU A 89 -7.76 -0.12 1.87
N VAL A 90 -6.72 -0.07 1.04
CA VAL A 90 -6.30 -1.13 0.11
C VAL A 90 -4.78 -1.35 0.24
N PRO A 91 -4.27 -1.82 1.40
CA PRO A 91 -2.83 -1.92 1.63
C PRO A 91 -2.12 -2.91 0.70
N GLU A 92 -2.80 -3.97 0.29
CA GLU A 92 -2.29 -4.97 -0.65
C GLU A 92 -2.00 -4.41 -2.04
N LEU A 93 -2.70 -3.35 -2.46
CA LEU A 93 -2.40 -2.63 -3.71
C LEU A 93 -0.96 -2.11 -3.67
N ILE A 94 -0.54 -1.52 -2.55
CA ILE A 94 0.81 -0.98 -2.38
C ILE A 94 1.87 -2.10 -2.42
N VAL A 95 1.58 -3.25 -1.83
CA VAL A 95 2.47 -4.42 -1.89
C VAL A 95 2.59 -4.95 -3.33
N GLY A 96 1.47 -4.98 -4.07
CA GLY A 96 1.46 -5.34 -5.48
C GLY A 96 2.37 -4.43 -6.32
N TRP A 97 2.20 -3.12 -6.16
CA TRP A 97 3.06 -2.13 -6.81
C TRP A 97 4.53 -2.26 -6.43
N ALA A 98 4.82 -2.48 -5.14
CA ALA A 98 6.18 -2.73 -4.68
C ALA A 98 6.79 -3.99 -5.30
N THR A 99 5.97 -5.04 -5.49
CA THR A 99 6.39 -6.30 -6.10
C THR A 99 6.75 -6.09 -7.58
N GLU A 100 5.88 -5.40 -8.33
CA GLU A 100 6.13 -5.10 -9.74
C GLU A 100 7.43 -4.30 -9.92
N GLN A 101 7.60 -3.24 -9.14
CA GLN A 101 8.81 -2.41 -9.19
C GLN A 101 10.06 -3.19 -8.81
N PHE A 102 9.97 -4.10 -7.84
CA PHE A 102 11.07 -4.95 -7.44
C PHE A 102 11.46 -5.92 -8.56
N ILE A 103 10.50 -6.58 -9.22
CA ILE A 103 10.76 -7.51 -10.32
C ILE A 103 11.42 -6.78 -11.49
N VAL A 104 10.87 -5.64 -11.91
CA VAL A 104 11.43 -4.84 -13.01
C VAL A 104 12.87 -4.40 -12.69
N ALA A 105 13.13 -3.90 -11.48
CA ALA A 105 14.47 -3.51 -11.07
C ALA A 105 15.44 -4.70 -10.97
N TRP A 106 14.96 -5.84 -10.48
CA TRP A 106 15.74 -7.07 -10.39
C TRP A 106 16.17 -7.59 -11.76
N ASN A 107 15.24 -7.59 -12.70
CA ASN A 107 15.44 -8.01 -14.08
C ASN A 107 16.44 -7.10 -14.80
N LEU A 108 16.31 -5.77 -14.63
CA LEU A 108 17.27 -4.80 -15.14
C LEU A 108 18.69 -5.03 -14.58
N ARG A 109 18.81 -5.30 -13.28
CA ARG A 109 20.11 -5.57 -12.64
C ARG A 109 20.79 -6.82 -13.19
N HIS A 110 20.03 -7.85 -13.54
CA HIS A 110 20.56 -9.15 -13.98
C HIS A 110 20.66 -9.30 -15.50
N SER A 111 20.51 -8.21 -16.26
CA SER A 111 20.77 -8.12 -17.71
C SER A 111 20.01 -9.08 -18.62
N GLU A 112 19.06 -9.88 -18.14
CA GLU A 112 18.25 -10.77 -18.99
C GLU A 112 17.49 -10.01 -20.09
N PHE A 113 17.24 -8.71 -19.92
CA PHE A 113 16.48 -7.87 -20.86
C PHE A 113 17.34 -7.07 -21.86
N LEU A 114 18.66 -6.97 -21.67
CA LEU A 114 19.51 -6.05 -22.45
C LEU A 114 20.23 -6.74 -23.63
N HIS A 115 19.92 -8.00 -23.92
CA HIS A 115 20.77 -8.83 -24.78
C HIS A 115 20.28 -9.16 -26.20
N ASP A 116 19.12 -8.65 -26.66
CA ASP A 116 18.63 -9.03 -28.00
C ASP A 116 17.83 -7.93 -28.73
N GLY A 117 18.46 -6.79 -29.02
CA GLY A 117 17.78 -5.69 -29.70
C GLY A 117 18.69 -4.89 -30.63
N THR A 118 19.01 -5.42 -31.82
CA THR A 118 19.31 -4.56 -32.97
C THR A 118 17.97 -4.14 -33.58
N SER A 119 17.44 -3.00 -33.16
CA SER A 119 16.19 -2.49 -33.74
C SER A 119 16.39 -1.10 -34.32
N ASP A 120 16.45 -1.03 -35.65
CA ASP A 120 16.60 0.17 -36.49
C ASP A 120 15.32 1.05 -36.52
N TRP A 121 14.70 1.32 -35.37
CA TRP A 121 13.64 2.33 -35.30
C TRP A 121 14.13 3.51 -34.48
N GLU A 122 14.19 4.68 -35.12
CA GLU A 122 14.43 5.96 -34.47
C GLU A 122 13.29 6.21 -33.46
N THR A 123 13.52 5.84 -32.20
CA THR A 123 12.60 6.17 -31.13
C THR A 123 12.72 7.66 -30.85
N TRP A 124 11.65 8.42 -31.05
CA TRP A 124 11.63 9.86 -30.77
C TRP A 124 11.58 10.12 -29.26
N TYR A 125 12.70 9.90 -28.55
CA TYR A 125 12.81 10.32 -27.16
C TYR A 125 12.73 11.84 -27.10
N SER A 126 11.61 12.36 -26.58
CA SER A 126 11.44 13.78 -26.34
C SER A 126 12.15 14.17 -25.03
N PRO A 127 13.07 15.14 -25.04
CA PRO A 127 13.65 15.68 -23.82
C PRO A 127 12.55 16.08 -22.82
N GLY A 128 12.73 15.71 -21.55
CA GLY A 128 11.73 15.99 -20.51
C GLY A 128 10.70 14.88 -20.27
N THR A 129 10.79 13.73 -20.95
CA THR A 129 9.94 12.56 -20.67
C THR A 129 10.58 11.58 -19.69
N LEU A 130 9.77 10.82 -18.96
CA LEU A 130 10.26 9.75 -18.09
C LEU A 130 10.68 8.53 -18.91
N VAL A 131 11.85 8.00 -18.59
CA VAL A 131 12.41 6.82 -19.27
C VAL A 131 11.65 5.56 -18.87
N THR A 132 11.08 4.87 -19.87
CA THR A 132 10.39 3.58 -19.71
C THR A 132 11.35 2.41 -19.91
N LEU A 133 10.91 1.20 -19.54
CA LEU A 133 11.69 -0.02 -19.79
C LEU A 133 11.89 -0.26 -21.30
N GLU A 134 10.85 -0.01 -22.09
CA GLU A 134 10.89 -0.14 -23.56
C GLU A 134 11.92 0.82 -24.18
N ALA A 135 12.04 2.05 -23.66
CA ALA A 135 13.04 3.01 -24.11
C ALA A 135 14.48 2.61 -23.72
N LEU A 136 14.66 1.91 -22.59
CA LEU A 136 15.96 1.35 -22.20
C LEU A 136 16.35 0.16 -23.07
N GLU A 137 15.38 -0.68 -23.45
CA GLU A 137 15.60 -1.82 -24.36
C GLU A 137 15.97 -1.36 -25.78
N SER A 138 15.47 -0.20 -26.22
CA SER A 138 15.67 0.31 -27.57
C SER A 138 16.90 1.20 -27.77
N GLU A 139 17.40 1.86 -26.72
CA GLU A 139 18.46 2.88 -26.82
C GLU A 139 19.70 2.54 -25.97
N PRO A 140 20.78 2.01 -26.58
CA PRO A 140 22.00 1.61 -25.86
C PRO A 140 22.70 2.75 -25.11
N ASN A 141 22.54 3.99 -25.58
CA ASN A 141 23.12 5.16 -24.92
C ASN A 141 22.46 5.43 -23.56
N LEU A 142 21.15 5.21 -23.43
CA LEU A 142 20.45 5.35 -22.14
C LEU A 142 20.91 4.30 -21.13
N VAL A 143 21.15 3.07 -21.58
CA VAL A 143 21.72 2.00 -20.74
C VAL A 143 23.11 2.37 -20.26
N THR A 144 23.95 2.91 -21.15
CA THR A 144 25.30 3.37 -20.81
C THR A 144 25.27 4.52 -19.80
N ASN A 145 24.39 5.50 -20.01
CA ASN A 145 24.24 6.64 -19.10
C ASN A 145 23.65 6.22 -17.74
N LEU A 146 22.74 5.25 -17.71
CA LEU A 146 22.22 4.65 -16.49
C LEU A 146 23.32 3.90 -15.72
N ALA A 147 24.15 3.12 -16.43
CA ALA A 147 25.29 2.40 -15.85
C ALA A 147 26.39 3.36 -15.36
N ALA A 148 26.51 4.54 -15.95
CA ALA A 148 27.44 5.58 -15.53
C ALA A 148 27.02 6.28 -14.22
N ILE A 149 25.77 6.14 -13.77
CA ILE A 149 25.34 6.66 -12.46
C ILE A 149 26.05 5.87 -11.37
N SER A 150 26.90 6.55 -10.60
CA SER A 150 27.61 5.92 -9.49
C SER A 150 26.65 5.45 -8.40
N SER A 151 26.92 4.27 -7.83
CA SER A 151 26.19 3.77 -6.66
C SER A 151 26.25 4.75 -5.49
N GLU A 152 27.36 5.47 -5.35
CA GLU A 152 27.55 6.53 -4.35
C GLU A 152 26.53 7.67 -4.52
N THR A 153 26.19 8.05 -5.76
CA THR A 153 25.17 9.08 -6.03
C THR A 153 23.79 8.63 -5.55
N ILE A 154 23.46 7.36 -5.77
CA ILE A 154 22.18 6.77 -5.33
C ILE A 154 22.16 6.69 -3.79
N GLU A 155 23.26 6.22 -3.20
CA GLU A 155 23.39 6.08 -1.75
C GLU A 155 23.31 7.44 -1.04
N ASP A 156 23.93 8.49 -1.61
CA ASP A 156 23.85 9.85 -1.08
C ASP A 156 22.41 10.36 -1.02
N LYS A 157 21.59 10.07 -2.05
CA LYS A 157 20.15 10.38 -2.02
C LYS A 157 19.39 9.59 -0.96
N SER A 158 19.86 8.39 -0.62
CA SER A 158 19.24 7.54 0.41
C SER A 158 19.59 7.96 1.85
N LYS A 159 20.63 8.79 2.07
CA LYS A 159 21.01 9.24 3.43
C LYS A 159 19.91 10.04 4.12
N GLY A 160 19.18 10.87 3.38
CA GLY A 160 18.04 11.63 3.90
C GLY A 160 16.85 10.76 4.34
N ASP A 161 16.82 9.50 3.90
CA ASP A 161 15.79 8.51 4.20
C ASP A 161 16.13 7.66 5.45
N ALA A 162 17.42 7.54 5.80
CA ALA A 162 17.87 6.68 6.90
C ALA A 162 17.17 6.98 8.24
N LEU A 163 16.90 8.24 8.56
CA LEU A 163 16.16 8.62 9.77
C LEU A 163 14.69 8.15 9.74
N SER A 164 14.00 8.33 8.60
CA SER A 164 12.61 7.90 8.42
C SER A 164 12.48 6.39 8.56
N LYS A 165 13.36 5.64 7.88
CA LYS A 165 13.47 4.19 7.99
C LYS A 165 13.75 3.74 9.42
N THR A 166 14.72 4.35 10.10
CA THR A 166 15.09 3.99 11.49
C THR A 166 13.90 4.20 12.43
N VAL A 167 13.25 5.35 12.37
CA VAL A 167 12.08 5.65 13.21
C VAL A 167 10.95 4.67 12.94
N SER A 168 10.66 4.38 11.66
CA SER A 168 9.61 3.45 11.28
C SER A 168 9.92 2.02 11.75
N ILE A 169 11.14 1.53 11.54
CA ILE A 169 11.58 0.19 11.97
C ILE A 169 11.50 0.06 13.49
N LEU A 170 11.99 1.06 14.24
CA LEU A 170 11.92 1.05 15.71
C LEU A 170 10.46 1.04 16.19
N GLN A 171 9.61 1.91 15.64
CA GLN A 171 8.19 1.98 15.99
C GLN A 171 7.47 0.66 15.70
N ILE A 172 7.65 0.09 14.50
CA ILE A 172 7.01 -1.16 14.09
C ILE A 172 7.51 -2.33 14.93
N SER A 173 8.83 -2.43 15.12
CA SER A 173 9.43 -3.52 15.90
C SER A 173 8.96 -3.46 17.35
N TRP A 174 8.98 -2.29 17.97
CA TRP A 174 8.49 -2.11 19.34
C TRP A 174 7.02 -2.50 19.48
N PHE A 175 6.17 -2.08 18.54
CA PHE A 175 4.76 -2.45 18.53
C PHE A 175 4.55 -3.96 18.40
N ILE A 176 5.28 -4.63 17.49
CA ILE A 176 5.21 -6.09 17.32
C ILE A 176 5.64 -6.81 18.60
N VAL A 177 6.76 -6.41 19.20
CA VAL A 177 7.26 -7.03 20.45
C VAL A 177 6.23 -6.85 21.58
N GLN A 178 5.60 -5.68 21.68
CA GLN A 178 4.50 -5.43 22.63
C GLN A 178 3.32 -6.39 22.39
N CYS A 179 2.83 -6.53 21.15
CA CYS A 179 1.74 -7.44 20.83
C CYS A 179 2.08 -8.90 21.14
N ILE A 180 3.30 -9.33 20.81
CA ILE A 180 3.79 -10.69 21.10
C ILE A 180 3.85 -10.92 22.61
N ALA A 181 4.42 -9.98 23.37
CA ALA A 181 4.54 -10.12 24.81
C ALA A 181 3.17 -10.18 25.51
N ARG A 182 2.19 -9.42 25.02
CA ARG A 182 0.79 -9.54 25.47
C ARG A 182 0.20 -10.91 25.16
N ALA A 183 0.40 -11.41 23.95
CA ALA A 183 -0.08 -12.73 23.53
C ALA A 183 0.52 -13.86 24.39
N ILE A 184 1.82 -13.80 24.69
CA ILE A 184 2.51 -14.78 25.56
C ILE A 184 1.95 -14.75 26.99
N GLN A 185 1.71 -13.56 27.54
CA GLN A 185 1.10 -13.38 28.86
C GLN A 185 -0.42 -13.61 28.87
N ARG A 186 -1.01 -14.04 27.74
CA ARG A 186 -2.46 -14.24 27.57
C ARG A 186 -3.29 -13.00 27.89
N LEU A 187 -2.72 -11.82 27.64
CA LEU A 187 -3.42 -10.56 27.78
C LEU A 187 -4.22 -10.26 26.50
N PRO A 188 -5.48 -9.80 26.63
CA PRO A 188 -6.30 -9.37 25.51
C PRO A 188 -5.60 -8.35 24.60
N LEU A 189 -5.66 -8.56 23.28
CA LEU A 189 -5.40 -7.53 22.28
C LEU A 189 -6.71 -6.89 21.83
N ALA A 190 -6.72 -5.57 21.72
CA ALA A 190 -7.82 -4.85 21.09
C ALA A 190 -7.86 -5.09 19.57
N LEU A 191 -9.04 -5.00 18.96
CA LEU A 191 -9.17 -5.14 17.49
C LEU A 191 -8.34 -4.09 16.74
N LEU A 192 -8.21 -2.87 17.28
CA LEU A 192 -7.33 -1.84 16.72
C LEU A 192 -5.85 -2.25 16.75
N GLU A 193 -5.40 -2.94 17.80
CA GLU A 193 -4.02 -3.44 17.89
C GLU A 193 -3.79 -4.55 16.85
N MET A 194 -4.75 -5.46 16.68
CA MET A 194 -4.68 -6.48 15.63
C MET A 194 -4.63 -5.85 14.24
N MET A 195 -5.45 -4.82 13.97
CA MET A 195 -5.40 -4.11 12.69
C MET A 195 -4.03 -3.45 12.46
N ALA A 196 -3.48 -2.77 13.47
CA ALA A 196 -2.14 -2.18 13.39
C ALA A 196 -1.04 -3.24 13.21
N LEU A 197 -1.18 -4.42 13.84
CA LEU A 197 -0.27 -5.55 13.67
C LEU A 197 -0.31 -6.12 12.24
N ALA A 198 -1.49 -6.15 11.61
CA ALA A 198 -1.62 -6.52 10.21
C ALA A 198 -0.90 -5.50 9.30
N PHE A 199 -1.06 -4.20 9.54
CA PHE A 199 -0.30 -3.16 8.83
C PHE A 199 1.21 -3.29 9.04
N ALA A 200 1.65 -3.62 10.25
CA ALA A 200 3.06 -3.87 10.55
C ALA A 200 3.63 -5.03 9.72
N GLY A 201 2.89 -6.14 9.60
CA GLY A 201 3.26 -7.27 8.73
C GLY A 201 3.37 -6.89 7.26
N LEU A 202 2.40 -6.14 6.72
CA LEU A 202 2.44 -5.64 5.35
C LEU A 202 3.59 -4.65 5.13
N SER A 203 3.88 -3.80 6.11
CA SER A 203 4.99 -2.84 6.07
C SER A 203 6.35 -3.53 5.98
N ILE A 204 6.54 -4.64 6.70
CA ILE A 204 7.75 -5.47 6.57
C ILE A 204 7.88 -5.98 5.14
N MET A 205 6.81 -6.51 4.54
CA MET A 205 6.83 -6.97 3.15
C MET A 205 7.18 -5.83 2.18
N THR A 206 6.56 -4.66 2.32
CA THR A 206 6.88 -3.50 1.47
C THR A 206 8.32 -3.04 1.65
N TYR A 207 8.85 -3.05 2.87
CA TYR A 207 10.24 -2.66 3.12
C TYR A 207 11.25 -3.62 2.50
N LEU A 208 10.96 -4.93 2.51
CA LEU A 208 11.82 -5.91 1.85
C LEU A 208 11.87 -5.66 0.33
N LEU A 209 10.73 -5.33 -0.28
CA LEU A 209 10.64 -5.05 -1.72
C LEU A 209 11.25 -3.69 -2.10
N TRP A 210 11.14 -2.68 -1.23
CA TRP A 210 11.65 -1.32 -1.46
C TRP A 210 12.93 -0.99 -0.69
N TRP A 211 13.66 -1.99 -0.21
CA TRP A 211 14.84 -1.77 0.62
C TRP A 211 15.85 -0.83 -0.05
N TYR A 212 16.14 -1.09 -1.32
CA TYR A 212 17.06 -0.32 -2.16
C TYR A 212 16.43 0.90 -2.84
N LYS A 213 15.12 1.12 -2.67
CA LYS A 213 14.44 2.30 -3.24
C LYS A 213 14.57 3.48 -2.27
N PRO A 214 15.10 4.64 -2.70
CA PRO A 214 15.19 5.82 -1.83
C PRO A 214 13.81 6.45 -1.57
N LEU A 215 13.57 6.90 -0.35
CA LEU A 215 12.37 7.67 0.04
C LEU A 215 12.58 9.19 -0.14
N ASN A 216 11.50 9.94 -0.35
CA ASN A 216 11.47 11.42 -0.37
C ASN A 216 12.38 12.09 -1.41
N MET A 217 12.60 11.44 -2.56
CA MET A 217 13.28 12.05 -3.70
C MET A 217 12.44 13.20 -4.28
N LYS A 218 13.04 14.40 -4.38
CA LYS A 218 12.37 15.61 -4.87
C LYS A 218 12.49 15.83 -6.38
N TYR A 219 13.57 15.33 -6.99
CA TYR A 219 13.92 15.62 -8.38
C TYR A 219 14.34 14.35 -9.11
N HIS A 220 13.99 14.28 -10.38
CA HIS A 220 14.42 13.22 -11.30
C HIS A 220 15.90 13.40 -11.66
N ILE A 221 16.59 12.30 -11.96
CA ILE A 221 17.95 12.29 -12.49
C ILE A 221 17.85 12.29 -14.01
N SER A 222 18.56 13.19 -14.70
CA SER A 222 18.59 13.18 -16.16
C SER A 222 19.58 12.13 -16.67
N LEU A 223 19.16 11.34 -17.66
CA LEU A 223 19.99 10.35 -18.35
C LEU A 223 20.52 10.85 -19.69
N ASP A 224 20.02 11.97 -20.23
CA ASP A 224 20.41 12.47 -21.56
C ASP A 224 21.57 13.48 -21.52
N GLY A 225 22.11 13.79 -20.33
CA GLY A 225 23.18 14.77 -20.14
C GLY A 225 22.78 16.22 -20.51
N SER A 226 21.55 16.42 -20.99
CA SER A 226 21.04 17.72 -21.37
C SER A 226 20.43 18.39 -20.14
N TYR A 227 21.08 19.47 -19.67
CA TYR A 227 20.36 20.48 -18.89
C TYR A 227 19.43 21.21 -19.86
N SER A 228 18.34 20.56 -20.28
CA SER A 228 17.30 21.24 -21.02
C SER A 228 16.67 22.28 -20.08
N LYS A 229 17.10 23.54 -20.23
CA LYS A 229 16.34 24.69 -19.74
C LYS A 229 14.92 24.58 -20.31
N PRO A 230 13.89 24.96 -19.55
CA PRO A 230 12.52 24.86 -20.03
C PRO A 230 12.40 25.63 -21.35
N THR A 231 11.86 24.98 -22.39
CA THR A 231 11.31 25.72 -23.51
C THR A 231 10.26 26.65 -22.92
N SER A 232 10.41 27.96 -23.14
CA SER A 232 9.39 28.93 -22.76
C SER A 232 8.07 28.50 -23.41
N GLU A 233 7.04 28.42 -22.58
CA GLU A 233 5.63 28.60 -22.91
C GLU A 233 5.33 28.50 -24.42
N MET A 234 4.80 27.36 -24.87
CA MET A 234 3.92 27.42 -26.03
C MET A 234 2.77 28.36 -25.66
N PRO A 235 2.40 29.32 -26.52
CA PRO A 235 1.20 30.11 -26.30
C PRO A 235 0.03 29.15 -26.09
N ASP A 236 -0.67 29.32 -24.97
CA ASP A 236 -1.93 28.63 -24.73
C ASP A 236 -2.79 28.83 -25.99
N LEU A 237 -3.03 27.73 -26.72
CA LEU A 237 -4.09 27.69 -27.71
C LEU A 237 -5.36 28.06 -26.94
N GLU A 238 -5.87 29.27 -27.22
CA GLU A 238 -7.06 29.84 -26.58
C GLU A 238 -8.12 28.75 -26.42
N ALA A 239 -8.35 28.33 -25.18
CA ALA A 239 -9.41 27.40 -24.87
C ALA A 239 -10.72 28.03 -25.38
N PRO A 240 -11.52 27.33 -26.19
CA PRO A 240 -12.73 27.91 -26.76
C PRO A 240 -13.61 28.47 -25.65
N ALA A 241 -14.01 29.72 -25.84
CA ALA A 241 -14.76 30.51 -24.88
C ALA A 241 -16.08 29.82 -24.49
N SER A 242 -16.37 29.91 -23.19
CA SER A 242 -17.56 29.45 -22.46
C SER A 242 -17.70 27.94 -22.24
N PRO A 243 -17.47 27.44 -21.00
CA PRO A 243 -17.86 26.09 -20.65
C PRO A 243 -19.39 26.00 -20.71
N VAL A 244 -19.91 25.22 -21.65
CA VAL A 244 -21.30 24.73 -21.59
C VAL A 244 -21.41 24.00 -20.26
N ASN A 245 -22.27 24.49 -19.34
CA ASN A 245 -22.50 23.80 -18.08
C ASN A 245 -23.04 22.40 -18.42
N PRO A 246 -22.29 21.33 -18.13
CA PRO A 246 -22.74 19.98 -18.45
C PRO A 246 -24.03 19.71 -17.69
N SER A 247 -24.96 19.00 -18.32
CA SER A 247 -26.12 18.49 -17.60
C SER A 247 -25.67 17.62 -16.42
N TRP A 248 -26.48 17.51 -15.36
CA TRP A 248 -26.15 16.68 -14.19
C TRP A 248 -25.79 15.23 -14.58
N THR A 249 -26.41 14.71 -15.65
CA THR A 249 -26.15 13.38 -16.22
C THR A 249 -24.79 13.30 -16.92
N GLU A 250 -24.41 14.30 -17.71
CA GLU A 250 -23.09 14.35 -18.35
C GLU A 250 -21.98 14.55 -17.31
N TRP A 251 -22.20 15.43 -16.33
CA TRP A 251 -21.28 15.61 -15.21
C TRP A 251 -21.07 14.30 -14.44
N ALA A 252 -22.16 13.60 -14.09
CA ALA A 252 -22.09 12.33 -13.38
C ALA A 252 -21.42 11.25 -14.22
N TYR A 253 -21.73 11.17 -15.51
CA TYR A 253 -21.08 10.25 -16.45
C TYR A 253 -19.58 10.50 -16.54
N HIS A 254 -19.14 11.75 -16.76
CA HIS A 254 -17.73 12.11 -16.80
C HIS A 254 -17.02 11.81 -15.47
N ARG A 255 -17.69 12.04 -14.34
CA ARG A 255 -17.13 11.72 -13.02
C ARG A 255 -16.98 10.22 -12.81
N LEU A 256 -17.99 9.43 -13.18
CA LEU A 256 -17.94 7.96 -13.07
C LEU A 256 -16.92 7.36 -14.03
N PHE A 257 -16.85 7.87 -15.26
CA PHE A 257 -15.89 7.46 -16.26
C PHE A 257 -14.45 7.77 -15.83
N SER A 258 -14.18 8.98 -15.34
CA SER A 258 -12.85 9.35 -14.83
C SER A 258 -12.43 8.53 -13.61
N VAL A 259 -13.36 8.23 -12.69
CA VAL A 259 -13.09 7.31 -11.58
C VAL A 259 -12.78 5.90 -12.10
N TRP A 260 -13.53 5.41 -13.07
CA TRP A 260 -13.30 4.09 -13.67
C TRP A 260 -11.96 4.00 -14.39
N GLU A 261 -11.58 5.02 -15.17
CA GLU A 261 -10.25 5.10 -15.78
C GLU A 261 -9.14 5.18 -14.73
N TRP A 262 -9.35 5.91 -13.64
CA TRP A 262 -8.38 5.99 -12.55
C TRP A 262 -8.22 4.66 -11.81
N ILE A 263 -9.31 3.93 -11.58
CA ILE A 263 -9.30 2.57 -11.03
C ILE A 263 -8.59 1.63 -12.00
N GLY A 264 -8.92 1.69 -13.29
CA GLY A 264 -8.26 0.92 -14.34
C GLY A 264 -6.76 1.18 -14.36
N LEU A 265 -6.34 2.44 -14.35
CA LEU A 265 -4.93 2.86 -14.26
C LEU A 265 -4.26 2.30 -13.00
N THR A 266 -4.95 2.35 -11.86
CA THR A 266 -4.41 1.94 -10.56
C THR A 266 -4.28 0.41 -10.45
N LEU A 267 -5.15 -0.36 -11.09
CA LEU A 267 -5.13 -1.83 -11.06
C LEU A 267 -4.29 -2.45 -12.19
N THR A 268 -4.29 -1.82 -13.37
CA THR A 268 -3.63 -2.34 -14.58
C THR A 268 -2.32 -1.63 -14.89
N GLY A 269 -2.06 -0.46 -14.29
CA GLY A 269 -0.87 0.35 -14.59
C GLY A 269 -0.88 0.97 -15.98
N GLN A 270 -1.92 0.74 -16.77
CA GLN A 270 -1.99 1.19 -18.15
C GLN A 270 -2.63 2.58 -18.23
N ARG A 271 -1.80 3.61 -18.35
CA ARG A 271 -2.26 4.90 -18.87
C ARG A 271 -2.40 4.73 -20.37
N ARG A 272 -3.62 4.74 -20.91
CA ARG A 272 -3.80 4.98 -22.35
C ARG A 272 -3.24 6.37 -22.61
N SER A 273 -2.02 6.44 -23.15
CA SER A 273 -1.52 7.70 -23.68
C SER A 273 -2.44 8.07 -24.84
N VAL A 274 -3.30 9.06 -24.60
CA VAL A 274 -4.30 9.52 -25.58
C VAL A 274 -3.60 10.07 -26.84
N ASP A 275 -2.33 10.47 -26.72
CA ASP A 275 -1.53 11.12 -27.78
C ASP A 275 -0.21 10.41 -28.11
N GLY A 276 0.06 9.21 -27.59
CA GLY A 276 1.37 8.55 -27.76
C GLY A 276 2.56 9.23 -27.04
N ARG A 277 2.30 10.29 -26.26
CA ARG A 277 3.31 10.93 -25.40
C ARG A 277 3.47 10.15 -24.09
N TYR A 278 4.70 9.77 -23.76
CA TYR A 278 5.07 9.20 -22.46
C TYR A 278 4.86 10.23 -21.33
N GLU A 279 4.82 9.77 -20.07
CA GLU A 279 4.61 10.65 -18.92
C GLU A 279 5.73 11.72 -18.85
N ASP A 280 5.36 12.99 -19.05
CA ASP A 280 6.25 14.15 -18.93
C ASP A 280 6.66 14.34 -17.45
N ILE A 281 7.91 14.74 -17.21
CA ILE A 281 8.43 15.16 -15.90
C ILE A 281 7.58 16.28 -15.28
N GLY A 282 6.88 17.10 -16.09
CA GLY A 282 5.90 18.10 -15.66
C GLY A 282 4.81 17.50 -14.74
N ASP A 283 4.03 16.57 -15.29
CA ASP A 283 2.96 15.89 -14.54
C ASP A 283 3.48 14.74 -13.68
N GLY A 284 4.65 14.20 -14.05
CA GLY A 284 5.27 13.04 -13.43
C GLY A 284 4.56 11.74 -13.80
N ALA A 285 5.16 10.63 -13.37
CA ALA A 285 4.56 9.34 -13.53
C ALA A 285 3.42 9.09 -12.54
N PHE A 286 2.53 8.16 -12.87
CA PHE A 286 1.73 7.52 -11.84
C PHE A 286 2.66 7.07 -10.70
N ARG A 287 2.27 7.36 -9.45
CA ARG A 287 3.16 7.36 -8.26
C ARG A 287 3.85 6.03 -7.98
N PHE A 288 3.42 4.94 -8.61
CA PHE A 288 4.01 3.62 -8.46
C PHE A 288 4.28 2.92 -9.78
N TYR A 289 4.20 3.63 -10.92
CA TYR A 289 4.52 3.05 -12.22
C TYR A 289 5.95 2.48 -12.22
N SER A 290 6.10 1.31 -12.82
CA SER A 290 7.36 0.55 -12.88
C SER A 290 8.16 0.84 -14.16
N GLY A 291 7.57 1.56 -15.13
CA GLY A 291 8.15 1.76 -16.46
C GLY A 291 7.69 0.73 -17.50
N THR A 292 6.84 -0.24 -17.14
CA THR A 292 6.28 -1.23 -18.05
C THR A 292 4.90 -1.73 -17.57
N THR A 293 4.18 -2.44 -18.44
CA THR A 293 2.97 -3.20 -18.09
C THR A 293 3.14 -4.71 -18.28
N ARG A 294 4.37 -5.18 -18.53
CA ARG A 294 4.67 -6.61 -18.71
C ARG A 294 4.44 -7.43 -17.45
N GLU A 295 4.70 -6.85 -16.28
CA GLU A 295 4.67 -7.54 -14.98
C GLU A 295 3.32 -7.41 -14.24
N VAL A 296 2.24 -7.07 -14.97
CA VAL A 296 0.88 -6.88 -14.41
C VAL A 296 0.38 -8.14 -13.73
N ASP A 297 0.65 -9.32 -14.30
CA ASP A 297 0.21 -10.60 -13.73
C ASP A 297 0.88 -10.85 -12.37
N ALA A 298 2.19 -10.59 -12.25
CA ALA A 298 2.91 -10.71 -10.99
C ALA A 298 2.37 -9.75 -9.92
N ARG A 299 2.06 -8.50 -10.30
CA ARG A 299 1.38 -7.53 -9.43
C ARG A 299 0.05 -8.09 -8.92
N LEU A 300 -0.81 -8.56 -9.82
CA LEU A 300 -2.14 -9.07 -9.46
C LEU A 300 -2.05 -10.31 -8.55
N ILE A 301 -1.15 -11.24 -8.85
CA ILE A 301 -0.90 -12.42 -8.01
C ILE A 301 -0.46 -11.99 -6.60
N ALA A 302 0.46 -11.04 -6.49
CA ALA A 302 0.90 -10.50 -5.21
C ALA A 302 -0.25 -9.82 -4.45
N MET A 303 -1.07 -9.00 -5.12
CA MET A 303 -2.24 -8.35 -4.50
C MET A 303 -3.24 -9.37 -3.97
N VAL A 304 -3.60 -10.38 -4.77
CA VAL A 304 -4.55 -11.43 -4.36
C VAL A 304 -3.99 -12.24 -3.19
N GLY A 305 -2.74 -12.67 -3.26
CA GLY A 305 -2.10 -13.45 -2.20
C GLY A 305 -1.98 -12.67 -0.89
N VAL A 306 -1.54 -11.41 -0.96
CA VAL A 306 -1.40 -10.53 0.20
C VAL A 306 -2.77 -10.19 0.79
N GLY A 307 -3.75 -9.85 -0.04
CA GLY A 307 -5.09 -9.53 0.43
C GLY A 307 -5.81 -10.73 1.04
N PHE A 308 -5.59 -11.94 0.53
CA PHE A 308 -6.05 -13.17 1.18
C PHE A 308 -5.44 -13.32 2.59
N LEU A 309 -4.12 -13.17 2.73
CA LEU A 309 -3.45 -13.25 4.03
C LEU A 309 -3.96 -12.18 5.00
N PHE A 310 -4.14 -10.96 4.49
CA PHE A 310 -4.63 -9.84 5.27
C PHE A 310 -6.10 -10.02 5.71
N GLY A 311 -6.97 -10.51 4.83
CA GLY A 311 -8.35 -10.88 5.17
C GLY A 311 -8.41 -12.02 6.18
N ALA A 312 -7.56 -13.04 6.02
CA ALA A 312 -7.46 -14.17 6.94
C ALA A 312 -7.04 -13.71 8.34
N PHE A 313 -6.18 -12.69 8.43
CA PHE A 313 -5.80 -12.08 9.68
C PHE A 313 -6.99 -11.44 10.42
N HIS A 314 -7.90 -10.76 9.73
CA HIS A 314 -9.13 -10.22 10.36
C HIS A 314 -10.08 -11.33 10.83
N CYS A 315 -10.11 -12.46 10.12
CA CYS A 315 -10.86 -13.65 10.53
C CYS A 315 -10.32 -14.30 11.81
N VAL A 316 -9.11 -13.99 12.27
CA VAL A 316 -8.62 -14.47 13.59
C VAL A 316 -9.55 -14.02 14.71
N ALA A 317 -10.15 -12.84 14.58
CA ALA A 317 -11.08 -12.29 15.55
C ALA A 317 -12.51 -12.88 15.45
N TRP A 318 -12.71 -13.97 14.71
CA TRP A 318 -14.05 -14.54 14.46
C TRP A 318 -14.83 -14.86 15.74
N SER A 319 -14.12 -15.34 16.75
CA SER A 319 -14.69 -15.76 18.04
C SER A 319 -14.58 -14.69 19.12
N PHE A 320 -14.20 -13.46 18.78
CA PHE A 320 -14.11 -12.38 19.77
C PHE A 320 -15.49 -11.98 20.27
N TYR A 321 -15.53 -11.46 21.50
CA TYR A 321 -16.74 -10.84 22.04
C TYR A 321 -17.02 -9.50 21.37
N PHE A 322 -18.29 -9.24 21.06
CA PHE A 322 -18.77 -7.97 20.55
C PHE A 322 -19.95 -7.49 21.42
N PRO A 323 -20.03 -6.19 21.76
CA PRO A 323 -21.11 -5.59 22.55
C PRO A 323 -22.50 -5.81 21.98
N SER A 324 -22.62 -5.90 20.65
CA SER A 324 -23.88 -6.15 19.97
C SER A 324 -23.74 -7.24 18.92
N HIS A 325 -24.85 -7.96 18.69
CA HIS A 325 -24.93 -8.95 17.62
C HIS A 325 -24.70 -8.32 16.24
N ALA A 326 -25.16 -7.07 16.03
CA ALA A 326 -24.94 -6.35 14.78
C ALA A 326 -23.45 -6.11 14.51
N GLU A 327 -22.68 -5.64 15.51
CA GLU A 327 -21.22 -5.44 15.37
C GLU A 327 -20.49 -6.74 15.06
N MET A 328 -20.87 -7.84 15.71
CA MET A 328 -20.31 -9.17 15.46
C MET A 328 -20.55 -9.64 14.02
N VAL A 329 -21.80 -9.53 13.57
CA VAL A 329 -22.22 -9.91 12.21
C VAL A 329 -21.48 -9.07 11.18
N LEU A 330 -21.45 -7.75 11.35
CA LEU A 330 -20.75 -6.82 10.47
C LEU A 330 -19.26 -7.15 10.39
N TRP A 331 -18.61 -7.45 11.51
CA TRP A 331 -17.19 -7.85 11.53
C TRP A 331 -16.95 -9.12 10.71
N ARG A 332 -17.75 -10.17 10.95
CA ARG A 332 -17.59 -11.48 10.29
C ARG A 332 -17.82 -11.41 8.78
N PHE A 333 -18.89 -10.75 8.35
CA PHE A 333 -19.17 -10.56 6.92
C PHE A 333 -18.12 -9.68 6.26
N SER A 334 -17.69 -8.60 6.91
CA SER A 334 -16.65 -7.72 6.35
C SER A 334 -15.28 -8.41 6.25
N SER A 335 -14.90 -9.19 7.26
CA SER A 335 -13.65 -9.98 7.24
C SER A 335 -13.67 -11.00 6.10
N THR A 336 -14.80 -11.69 5.91
CA THR A 336 -14.98 -12.65 4.81
C THR A 336 -14.97 -11.95 3.45
N ALA A 337 -15.63 -10.79 3.33
CA ALA A 337 -15.65 -10.00 2.11
C ALA A 337 -14.25 -9.51 1.73
N VAL A 338 -13.42 -9.10 2.69
CA VAL A 338 -12.01 -8.74 2.45
C VAL A 338 -11.18 -9.96 2.04
N LEU A 339 -11.40 -11.11 2.67
CA LEU A 339 -10.70 -12.37 2.37
C LEU A 339 -10.91 -12.83 0.91
N ILE A 340 -12.12 -12.65 0.37
CA ILE A 340 -12.48 -13.11 -0.99
C ILE A 340 -12.54 -11.98 -2.02
N GLY A 341 -12.62 -10.72 -1.59
CA GLY A 341 -13.03 -9.59 -2.42
C GLY A 341 -12.05 -9.21 -3.53
N LEU A 342 -10.82 -9.73 -3.48
CA LEU A 342 -9.80 -9.53 -4.51
C LEU A 342 -9.69 -10.67 -5.51
N PHE A 343 -10.49 -11.73 -5.38
CA PHE A 343 -10.63 -12.71 -6.46
C PHE A 343 -11.35 -12.05 -7.65
N VAL A 344 -10.59 -11.27 -8.42
CA VAL A 344 -11.04 -10.70 -9.69
C VAL A 344 -10.97 -11.82 -10.72
N GLY A 345 -12.13 -12.40 -11.03
CA GLY A 345 -12.24 -13.38 -12.11
C GLY A 345 -11.88 -12.73 -13.45
N SER A 346 -10.74 -13.09 -14.02
CA SER A 346 -10.46 -12.77 -15.42
C SER A 346 -11.23 -13.73 -16.31
N TYR A 347 -12.37 -13.26 -16.83
CA TYR A 347 -13.09 -13.99 -17.89
C TYR A 347 -12.40 -13.73 -19.23
N THR A 348 -11.98 -14.79 -19.90
CA THR A 348 -11.29 -14.75 -21.20
C THR A 348 -12.25 -14.58 -22.40
N ASP A 349 -13.56 -14.58 -22.16
CA ASP A 349 -14.57 -14.43 -23.22
C ASP A 349 -14.67 -12.96 -23.66
N ARG A 350 -14.43 -12.73 -24.96
CA ARG A 350 -14.40 -11.40 -25.60
C ARG A 350 -15.78 -10.91 -26.05
N ARG A 351 -16.87 -11.64 -25.77
CA ARG A 351 -18.23 -11.19 -26.10
C ARG A 351 -18.55 -9.85 -25.41
N PRO A 352 -19.09 -8.84 -26.12
CA PRO A 352 -19.33 -7.51 -25.55
C PRO A 352 -20.17 -7.51 -24.26
N TRP A 353 -21.23 -8.33 -24.20
CA TRP A 353 -22.07 -8.44 -23.01
C TRP A 353 -21.35 -9.09 -21.82
N VAL A 354 -20.43 -10.03 -22.05
CA VAL A 354 -19.60 -10.63 -20.99
C VAL A 354 -18.64 -9.59 -20.43
N LEU A 355 -18.04 -8.76 -21.28
CA LEU A 355 -17.15 -7.68 -20.84
C LEU A 355 -17.90 -6.65 -19.99
N ILE A 356 -19.12 -6.27 -20.39
CA ILE A 356 -19.96 -5.34 -19.61
C ILE A 356 -20.31 -5.95 -18.25
N LEU A 357 -20.77 -7.20 -18.22
CA LEU A 357 -21.09 -7.91 -17.00
C LEU A 357 -19.87 -8.04 -16.08
N ASN A 358 -18.72 -8.42 -16.64
CA ASN A 358 -17.47 -8.52 -15.89
C ASN A 358 -17.07 -7.18 -15.25
N ARG A 359 -17.12 -6.08 -16.02
CA ARG A 359 -16.84 -4.73 -15.49
C ARG A 359 -17.77 -4.37 -14.34
N PHE A 360 -19.07 -4.65 -14.48
CA PHE A 360 -20.05 -4.42 -13.41
C PHE A 360 -19.74 -5.25 -12.16
N MET A 361 -19.46 -6.54 -12.31
CA MET A 361 -19.15 -7.44 -11.19
C MET A 361 -17.86 -7.02 -10.47
N VAL A 362 -16.81 -6.65 -11.20
CA VAL A 362 -15.56 -6.13 -10.62
C VAL A 362 -15.80 -4.82 -9.87
N SER A 363 -16.63 -3.93 -10.43
CA SER A 363 -16.98 -2.67 -9.78
C SER A 363 -17.73 -2.91 -8.47
N ALA A 364 -18.72 -3.81 -8.49
CA ALA A 364 -19.49 -4.18 -7.32
C ALA A 364 -18.61 -4.85 -6.25
N ALA A 365 -17.70 -5.74 -6.64
CA ALA A 365 -16.76 -6.39 -5.74
C ALA A 365 -15.80 -5.38 -5.09
N LEU A 366 -15.27 -4.42 -5.87
CA LEU A 366 -14.42 -3.36 -5.33
C LEU A 366 -15.16 -2.47 -4.34
N VAL A 367 -16.40 -2.06 -4.65
CA VAL A 367 -17.22 -1.27 -3.73
C VAL A 367 -17.49 -2.06 -2.45
N ALA A 368 -17.89 -3.33 -2.56
CA ALA A 368 -18.12 -4.20 -1.41
C ALA A 368 -16.85 -4.35 -0.55
N TYR A 369 -15.69 -4.50 -1.19
CA TYR A 369 -14.40 -4.56 -0.52
C TYR A 369 -14.11 -3.27 0.27
N ILE A 370 -14.23 -2.10 -0.37
CA ILE A 370 -13.98 -0.81 0.28
C ILE A 370 -14.94 -0.57 1.45
N VAL A 371 -16.23 -0.89 1.27
CA VAL A 371 -17.23 -0.77 2.33
C VAL A 371 -16.88 -1.70 3.50
N ALA A 372 -16.53 -2.96 3.22
CA ALA A 372 -16.08 -3.91 4.24
C ALA A 372 -14.85 -3.40 5.00
N ARG A 373 -13.86 -2.83 4.31
CA ARG A 373 -12.67 -2.22 4.93
C ARG A 373 -13.02 -1.06 5.85
N ILE A 374 -13.90 -0.16 5.42
CA ILE A 374 -14.38 0.96 6.24
C ILE A 374 -15.09 0.43 7.49
N ILE A 375 -15.94 -0.58 7.36
CA ILE A 375 -16.64 -1.21 8.50
C ILE A 375 -15.62 -1.81 9.48
N LEU A 376 -14.63 -2.57 9.02
CA LEU A 376 -13.59 -3.14 9.90
C LEU A 376 -12.83 -2.04 10.67
N ILE A 377 -12.46 -0.95 9.99
CA ILE A 377 -11.76 0.18 10.64
C ILE A 377 -12.67 0.80 11.71
N ILE A 378 -13.93 1.11 11.37
CA ILE A 378 -14.89 1.72 12.32
C ILE A 378 -15.09 0.80 13.54
N LEU A 379 -15.32 -0.49 13.32
CA LEU A 379 -15.53 -1.46 14.40
C LEU A 379 -14.28 -1.62 15.28
N ALA A 380 -13.08 -1.55 14.71
CA ALA A 380 -11.84 -1.59 15.48
C ALA A 380 -11.74 -0.43 16.48
N PHE A 381 -12.21 0.77 16.12
CA PHE A 381 -12.32 1.91 17.05
C PHE A 381 -13.48 1.78 18.03
N LEU A 382 -14.67 1.39 17.55
CA LEU A 382 -15.86 1.28 18.40
C LEU A 382 -15.65 0.26 19.53
N GLN A 383 -14.92 -0.82 19.27
CA GLN A 383 -14.64 -1.86 20.26
C GLN A 383 -13.76 -1.40 21.43
N LEU A 384 -13.11 -0.23 21.33
CA LEU A 384 -12.34 0.33 22.44
C LEU A 384 -13.23 0.73 23.63
N ARG A 385 -14.53 0.95 23.41
CA ARG A 385 -15.50 1.35 24.46
C ARG A 385 -15.84 0.24 25.45
N SER A 386 -15.52 -1.00 25.10
CA SER A 386 -16.00 -2.22 25.76
C SER A 386 -14.90 -3.27 25.93
N LEU A 387 -13.66 -2.81 26.08
CA LEU A 387 -12.52 -3.70 26.31
C LEU A 387 -12.62 -4.38 27.69
N PRO A 388 -12.21 -5.66 27.81
CA PRO A 388 -12.13 -6.34 29.10
C PRO A 388 -11.07 -5.69 29.99
N SER A 389 -11.23 -5.77 31.32
CA SER A 389 -10.29 -5.16 32.27
C SER A 389 -8.82 -5.60 32.07
N PHE A 390 -8.59 -6.87 31.72
CA PHE A 390 -7.26 -7.40 31.40
C PHE A 390 -6.61 -6.75 30.16
N ALA A 391 -7.39 -6.13 29.26
CA ALA A 391 -6.84 -5.37 28.14
C ALA A 391 -6.04 -4.15 28.60
N PHE A 392 -6.27 -3.67 29.83
CA PHE A 392 -5.58 -2.51 30.39
C PHE A 392 -4.34 -2.87 31.20
N CYS A 393 -4.07 -4.15 31.47
CA CYS A 393 -2.83 -4.52 32.16
C CYS A 393 -1.62 -4.30 31.25
N THR A 394 -0.56 -3.70 31.81
CA THR A 394 0.72 -3.56 31.12
C THR A 394 1.46 -4.90 31.05
N VAL A 395 2.30 -5.04 30.02
CA VAL A 395 3.18 -6.20 29.89
C VAL A 395 4.18 -6.20 31.03
N GLN A 396 4.23 -7.29 31.79
CA GLN A 396 5.19 -7.45 32.89
C GLN A 396 6.55 -7.86 32.34
N TRP A 397 7.41 -6.90 31.99
CA TRP A 397 8.72 -7.17 31.37
C TRP A 397 9.65 -7.99 32.24
N THR A 398 9.49 -7.93 33.57
CA THR A 398 10.22 -8.73 34.56
C THR A 398 10.02 -10.22 34.39
N THR A 399 8.94 -10.67 33.73
CA THR A 399 8.74 -12.10 33.42
C THR A 399 9.67 -12.61 32.30
N TYR A 400 10.26 -11.71 31.50
CA TYR A 400 11.16 -12.06 30.40
C TYR A 400 12.64 -11.90 30.75
N ILE A 401 12.94 -11.18 31.84
CA ILE A 401 14.32 -11.01 32.33
C ILE A 401 14.53 -12.06 33.41
N PRO A 402 15.31 -13.13 33.17
CA PRO A 402 15.62 -14.09 34.22
C PRO A 402 16.25 -13.33 35.39
N HIS A 403 15.72 -13.56 36.59
CA HIS A 403 16.20 -12.94 37.82
C HIS A 403 17.70 -13.21 37.97
N ILE A 404 18.51 -12.15 37.94
CA ILE A 404 19.95 -12.21 38.24
C ILE A 404 20.12 -12.08 39.75
#